data_AF-A0A6L7Z3J1-F1
#
_entry.id   AF-A0A6L7Z3J1-F1
#
_cell.length_a   1.000
_cell.length_b   1.000
_cell.length_c   1.000
_cell.angle_alpha   90.00
_cell.angle_beta   90.00
_cell.angle_gamma   90.00
#
_symmetry.space_group_name_H-M   'P 1'
#
loop_
_entity.id
_entity.type
_entity.pdbx_description
1 polymer ?
#
loop_
_entity_poly.entity_id
_entity_poly.type
_entity_poly.pdbx_seq_one_letter_code
_entity_poly.pdbx_strand_id
1 'polypeptide(L)'
;MTARTTTALVAIAAMTFAGTPEIDASNWPQQTTFRDSAGIRIVENTRPPEDSRLDWRIGAEPLVSIGSTMGDEDPYLFTRVFGITRLSDGRIVIGDEGAKELRVFDQQGYHLETWGGYGEG
;
A
#
# COMPACT_ATOMS: atom_id res chain seq x y z
N MET A 1 32.96 19.13 -70.70
CA MET A 1 32.15 17.88 -70.72
C MET A 1 32.50 17.13 -69.45
N THR A 2 31.65 16.94 -68.45
CA THR A 2 30.21 16.67 -68.43
C THR A 2 29.72 16.96 -67.00
N ALA A 3 28.56 17.61 -66.84
CA ALA A 3 27.93 17.88 -65.55
C ALA A 3 27.51 16.59 -64.85
N ARG A 4 27.57 16.57 -63.50
CA ARG A 4 26.84 15.60 -62.68
C ARG A 4 26.23 16.28 -61.47
N THR A 5 24.95 16.60 -61.63
CA THR A 5 23.97 16.91 -60.58
C THR A 5 23.91 15.74 -59.60
N THR A 6 23.93 15.99 -58.29
CA THR A 6 23.60 14.95 -57.29
C THR A 6 22.59 15.52 -56.32
N THR A 7 21.37 15.02 -56.48
CA THR A 7 20.17 15.28 -55.70
C THR A 7 20.36 14.88 -54.23
N ALA A 8 20.07 15.79 -53.31
CA ALA A 8 20.01 15.50 -51.88
C ALA A 8 18.70 14.77 -51.55
N LEU A 9 18.80 13.59 -50.94
CA LEU A 9 17.67 12.80 -50.46
C LEU A 9 17.61 12.95 -48.94
N VAL A 10 16.57 13.62 -48.45
CA VAL A 10 16.27 13.75 -47.01
C VAL A 10 15.58 12.45 -46.57
N ALA A 11 16.28 11.64 -45.76
CA ALA A 11 15.69 10.47 -45.12
C ALA A 11 15.00 10.90 -43.82
N ILE A 12 13.67 10.76 -43.76
CA ILE A 12 12.89 10.90 -42.54
C ILE A 12 13.09 9.61 -41.73
N ALA A 13 13.75 9.71 -40.57
CA ALA A 13 13.88 8.60 -39.65
C ALA A 13 12.53 8.36 -38.96
N ALA A 14 11.81 7.33 -39.38
CA ALA A 14 10.70 6.78 -38.62
C ALA A 14 11.29 6.04 -37.40
N MET A 15 11.18 6.64 -36.21
CA MET A 15 11.45 5.93 -34.96
C MET A 15 10.38 4.86 -34.79
N THR A 16 10.70 3.64 -35.20
CA THR A 16 9.93 2.45 -34.83
C THR A 16 10.09 2.24 -33.33
N PHE A 17 9.01 2.46 -32.57
CA PHE A 17 8.94 2.08 -31.17
C PHE A 17 8.94 0.54 -31.11
N ALA A 18 10.13 -0.04 -30.98
CA ALA A 18 10.32 -1.47 -30.95
C ALA A 18 9.76 -2.02 -29.64
N GLY A 19 8.69 -2.83 -29.77
CA GLY A 19 8.30 -3.87 -28.82
C GLY A 19 7.89 -3.40 -27.43
N THR A 20 6.61 -3.54 -27.11
CA THR A 20 6.27 -3.91 -25.72
C THR A 20 7.05 -5.19 -25.40
N PRO A 21 7.79 -5.30 -24.28
CA PRO A 21 8.34 -6.59 -23.89
C PRO A 21 7.15 -7.52 -23.68
N GLU A 22 6.97 -8.47 -24.58
CA GLU A 22 6.10 -9.61 -24.35
C GLU A 22 6.75 -10.38 -23.21
N ILE A 23 6.19 -10.25 -22.01
CA ILE A 23 6.62 -11.05 -20.87
C ILE A 23 6.23 -12.47 -21.21
N ASP A 24 7.22 -13.27 -21.63
CA ASP A 24 7.06 -14.71 -21.81
C ASP A 24 6.84 -15.37 -20.44
N ALA A 25 5.57 -15.40 -20.04
CA ALA A 25 5.12 -16.01 -18.79
C ALA A 25 5.38 -17.53 -18.74
N SER A 26 5.73 -18.16 -19.88
CA SER A 26 6.09 -19.58 -19.90
C SER A 26 7.45 -19.86 -19.26
N ASN A 27 8.31 -18.83 -19.14
CA ASN A 27 9.63 -18.94 -18.53
C ASN A 27 9.66 -18.46 -17.07
N TRP A 28 8.49 -18.15 -16.48
CA TRP A 28 8.42 -17.90 -15.03
C TRP A 28 8.59 -19.22 -14.29
N PRO A 29 9.52 -19.30 -13.31
CA PRO A 29 9.65 -20.50 -12.50
C PRO A 29 8.29 -20.81 -11.89
N GLN A 30 7.75 -22.00 -12.16
CA GLN A 30 6.50 -22.46 -11.59
C GLN A 30 6.71 -22.62 -10.08
N GLN A 31 6.37 -21.59 -9.31
CA GLN A 31 6.48 -21.60 -7.84
C GLN A 31 5.32 -22.32 -7.16
N THR A 32 4.40 -22.82 -7.97
CA THR A 32 3.21 -23.53 -7.53
C THR A 32 3.36 -25.00 -7.83
N THR A 33 3.43 -25.84 -6.80
CA THR A 33 3.33 -27.29 -6.92
C THR A 33 1.87 -27.71 -6.74
N PHE A 34 1.43 -28.64 -7.58
CA PHE A 34 0.10 -29.22 -7.49
C PHE A 34 0.20 -30.63 -6.95
N ARG A 35 -0.65 -30.96 -5.99
CA ARG A 35 -0.82 -32.34 -5.51
C ARG A 35 -2.29 -32.65 -5.36
N ASP A 36 -2.69 -33.88 -5.64
CA ASP A 36 -4.01 -34.37 -5.28
C ASP A 36 -3.97 -35.25 -4.03
N SER A 37 -5.04 -35.20 -3.25
CA SER A 37 -5.31 -36.15 -2.17
C SER A 37 -6.82 -36.28 -2.02
N ALA A 38 -7.35 -37.50 -2.15
CA ALA A 38 -8.79 -37.79 -2.00
C ALA A 38 -9.71 -36.91 -2.88
N GLY A 39 -9.28 -36.55 -4.10
CA GLY A 39 -10.05 -35.70 -5.01
C GLY A 39 -9.96 -34.19 -4.72
N ILE A 40 -9.17 -33.77 -3.73
CA ILE A 40 -8.89 -32.37 -3.43
C ILE A 40 -7.58 -31.97 -4.12
N ARG A 41 -7.63 -30.87 -4.88
CA ARG A 41 -6.45 -30.24 -5.47
C ARG A 41 -5.79 -29.33 -4.44
N ILE A 42 -4.59 -29.70 -4.02
CA ILE A 42 -3.71 -28.91 -3.17
C ILE A 42 -2.81 -28.07 -4.08
N VAL A 43 -2.73 -26.77 -3.80
CA VAL A 43 -1.92 -25.80 -4.51
C VAL A 43 -0.94 -25.22 -3.49
N GLU A 44 0.34 -25.54 -3.65
CA GLU A 44 1.39 -25.10 -2.73
C GLU A 44 2.28 -24.07 -3.41
N ASN A 45 2.33 -22.85 -2.88
CA ASN A 45 3.19 -21.78 -3.36
C ASN A 45 4.49 -21.77 -2.54
N THR A 46 5.57 -22.36 -3.08
CA THR A 46 6.70 -22.82 -2.25
C THR A 46 7.68 -21.72 -1.83
N ARG A 47 7.67 -20.54 -2.46
CA ARG A 47 8.34 -19.31 -1.98
C ARG A 47 8.05 -18.20 -2.99
N PRO A 48 7.70 -16.96 -2.58
CA PRO A 48 7.73 -15.86 -3.53
C PRO A 48 9.14 -15.70 -4.11
N PRO A 49 9.26 -15.27 -5.38
CA PRO A 49 10.55 -15.03 -6.03
C PRO A 49 11.41 -14.07 -5.18
N GLU A 50 12.74 -14.22 -5.19
CA GLU A 50 13.62 -13.36 -4.38
C GLU A 50 13.54 -11.88 -4.77
N ASP A 51 13.24 -11.61 -6.04
CA ASP A 51 12.97 -10.30 -6.64
C ASP A 51 11.55 -9.79 -6.39
N SER A 52 10.66 -10.60 -5.81
CA SER A 52 9.33 -10.14 -5.36
C SER A 52 9.35 -9.52 -3.97
N ARG A 53 10.52 -9.48 -3.33
CA ARG A 53 10.68 -8.73 -2.08
C ARG A 53 10.77 -7.25 -2.43
N LEU A 54 9.83 -6.47 -1.90
CA LEU A 54 9.92 -5.01 -1.93
C LEU A 54 11.23 -4.57 -1.27
N ASP A 55 11.87 -3.55 -1.83
CA ASP A 55 13.09 -2.94 -1.26
C ASP A 55 12.85 -2.35 0.14
N TRP A 56 11.60 -2.02 0.44
CA TRP A 56 11.17 -1.57 1.75
C TRP A 56 10.56 -2.71 2.55
N ARG A 57 10.77 -2.66 3.87
CA ARG A 57 10.19 -3.58 4.83
C ARG A 57 9.40 -2.80 5.87
N ILE A 58 8.34 -3.41 6.36
CA ILE A 58 7.64 -2.91 7.54
C ILE A 58 8.56 -3.18 8.74
N GLY A 59 8.75 -2.18 9.59
CA GLY A 59 9.49 -2.32 10.84
C GLY A 59 8.80 -3.32 11.77
N ALA A 60 9.57 -3.99 12.63
CA ALA A 60 9.00 -4.90 13.62
C ALA A 60 8.17 -4.15 14.69
N GLU A 61 8.54 -2.89 14.95
CA GLU A 61 7.90 -2.05 15.95
C GLU A 61 7.03 -0.96 15.31
N PRO A 62 5.85 -0.67 15.87
CA PRO A 62 5.04 0.46 15.43
C PRO A 62 5.74 1.78 15.78
N LEU A 63 5.58 2.79 14.93
CA LEU A 63 6.07 4.14 15.23
C LEU A 63 5.24 4.83 16.31
N VAL A 64 3.93 4.54 16.35
CA VAL A 64 2.95 5.11 17.28
C VAL A 64 1.91 4.03 17.58
N SER A 65 1.53 3.88 18.84
CA SER A 65 0.46 2.99 19.29
C SER A 65 -0.55 3.79 20.10
N ILE A 66 -1.80 3.84 19.66
CA ILE A 66 -2.91 4.52 20.32
C ILE A 66 -4.02 3.49 20.52
N GLY A 67 -4.31 3.18 21.78
CA GLY A 67 -5.29 2.16 22.14
C GLY A 67 -4.88 1.42 23.41
N SER A 68 -5.86 1.04 24.21
CA SER A 68 -5.65 0.18 25.38
C SER A 68 -6.65 -0.99 25.38
N THR A 69 -6.23 -2.13 25.92
CA THR A 69 -7.06 -3.34 26.08
C THR A 69 -7.43 -3.60 27.54
N MET A 70 -6.92 -2.81 28.50
CA MET A 70 -7.24 -2.91 29.92
C MET A 70 -7.86 -1.59 30.42
N GLY A 71 -8.89 -1.72 31.25
CA GLY A 71 -9.87 -0.67 31.54
C GLY A 71 -9.37 0.53 32.35
N ASP A 72 -10.10 1.64 32.16
CA ASP A 72 -9.99 2.98 32.76
C ASP A 72 -8.95 3.94 32.16
N GLU A 73 -8.29 3.56 31.06
CA GLU A 73 -7.41 4.45 30.31
C GLU A 73 -8.17 5.26 29.24
N ASP A 74 -9.28 5.92 29.58
CA ASP A 74 -9.73 7.03 28.74
C ASP A 74 -8.60 8.08 28.72
N PRO A 75 -8.24 8.65 27.55
CA PRO A 75 -8.94 8.65 26.27
C PRO A 75 -8.46 7.59 25.24
N TYR A 76 -7.84 6.51 25.68
CA TYR A 76 -7.26 5.45 24.84
C TYR A 76 -8.17 4.21 24.66
N LEU A 77 -9.32 4.17 25.32
CA LEU A 77 -10.33 3.14 25.09
C LEU A 77 -11.28 3.54 23.97
N PHE A 78 -11.46 2.65 22.99
CA PHE A 78 -12.35 2.89 21.87
C PHE A 78 -13.47 1.87 21.85
N THR A 79 -14.71 2.35 21.71
CA THR A 79 -15.88 1.48 21.54
C THR A 79 -15.95 0.94 20.12
N ARG A 80 -15.82 1.83 19.13
CA ARG A 80 -15.78 1.46 17.71
C ARG A 80 -15.05 2.52 16.90
N VAL A 81 -13.81 2.22 16.52
CA VAL A 81 -13.05 3.07 15.59
C VAL A 81 -13.69 3.01 14.20
N PHE A 82 -14.20 4.14 13.70
CA PHE A 82 -14.80 4.22 12.36
C PHE A 82 -13.89 4.88 11.33
N GLY A 83 -12.94 5.69 11.77
CA GLY A 83 -12.07 6.44 10.90
C GLY A 83 -10.85 6.98 11.62
N ILE A 84 -9.75 7.09 10.88
CA ILE A 84 -8.47 7.65 11.35
C ILE A 84 -7.94 8.56 10.25
N THR A 85 -7.47 9.74 10.62
CA THR A 85 -6.76 10.62 9.70
C THR A 85 -5.58 11.29 10.38
N ARG A 86 -4.48 11.47 9.65
CA ARG A 86 -3.32 12.25 10.10
C ARG A 86 -3.35 13.60 9.41
N LEU A 87 -3.34 14.66 10.19
CA LEU A 87 -3.34 16.05 9.71
C LEU A 87 -1.93 16.44 9.21
N SER A 88 -1.84 17.54 8.47
CA SER A 88 -0.56 18.03 7.93
C SER A 88 0.43 18.51 9.01
N ASP A 89 -0.08 18.91 10.18
CA ASP A 89 0.72 19.20 11.38
C ASP A 89 1.15 17.92 12.13
N GLY A 90 0.72 16.76 11.64
CA GLY A 90 1.03 15.43 12.14
C GLY A 90 0.15 14.94 13.29
N ARG A 91 -0.80 15.74 13.79
CA ARG A 91 -1.82 15.25 14.72
C ARG A 91 -2.62 14.10 14.10
N ILE A 92 -3.09 13.20 14.95
CA ILE A 92 -3.87 12.03 14.56
C ILE A 92 -5.27 12.21 15.13
N VAL A 93 -6.28 12.19 14.27
CA VAL A 93 -7.69 12.25 14.68
C VAL A 93 -8.30 10.87 14.50
N ILE A 94 -8.87 10.34 15.58
CA ILE A 94 -9.54 9.06 15.63
C ILE A 94 -11.01 9.29 15.96
N GLY A 95 -11.89 8.73 15.14
CA GLY A 95 -13.32 8.76 15.39
C GLY A 95 -13.78 7.51 16.14
N ASP A 96 -14.37 7.71 17.33
CA ASP A 96 -15.07 6.67 18.08
C ASP A 96 -16.59 6.80 17.87
N GLU A 97 -17.13 5.94 17.02
CA GLU A 97 -18.54 5.94 16.69
C GLU A 97 -19.41 5.55 17.90
N GLY A 98 -18.90 4.71 18.79
CA GLY A 98 -19.66 4.26 19.96
C GLY A 98 -19.72 5.33 21.06
N ALA A 99 -18.66 6.11 21.23
CA ALA A 99 -18.66 7.26 22.15
C ALA A 99 -19.28 8.53 21.54
N LYS A 100 -19.48 8.57 20.22
CA LYS A 100 -19.87 9.78 19.46
C LYS A 100 -18.82 10.88 19.55
N GLU A 101 -17.56 10.49 19.61
CA GLU A 101 -16.43 11.39 19.84
C GLU A 101 -15.43 11.38 18.67
N LEU A 102 -14.80 12.53 18.45
CA LEU A 102 -13.54 12.66 17.74
C LEU A 102 -12.45 12.91 18.79
N ARG A 103 -11.43 12.07 18.83
CA ARG A 103 -10.29 12.19 19.73
C ARG A 103 -9.04 12.58 18.95
N VAL A 104 -8.37 13.62 19.40
CA VAL A 104 -7.19 14.21 18.76
C VAL A 104 -5.96 13.85 19.58
N PHE A 105 -4.95 13.30 18.92
CA PHE A 105 -3.67 12.92 19.49
C PHE A 105 -2.54 13.66 18.77
N ASP A 106 -1.40 13.84 19.45
CA ASP A 106 -0.19 14.33 18.82
C ASP A 106 0.51 13.25 17.96
N GLN A 107 1.70 13.59 17.45
CA GLN A 107 2.48 12.70 16.60
C GLN A 107 3.06 11.49 17.34
N GLN A 108 3.08 11.51 18.68
CA GLN A 108 3.60 10.45 19.54
C GLN A 108 2.46 9.59 20.10
N GLY A 109 1.22 10.01 19.90
CA GLY A 109 0.02 9.33 20.37
C GLY A 109 -0.47 9.84 21.72
N TYR A 110 0.04 10.95 22.25
CA TYR A 110 -0.53 11.57 23.45
C TYR A 110 -1.82 12.29 23.10
N HIS A 111 -2.86 12.09 23.91
CA HIS A 111 -4.12 12.79 23.73
C HIS A 111 -3.99 14.29 23.96
N LEU A 112 -4.66 15.06 23.11
CA LEU A 112 -4.71 16.52 23.15
C LEU A 112 -6.13 17.00 23.46
N GLU A 113 -7.11 16.51 22.71
CA GLU A 113 -8.48 17.03 22.74
C GLU A 113 -9.51 15.94 22.42
N THR A 114 -10.71 16.09 22.97
CA THR A 114 -11.89 15.30 22.60
C THR A 114 -13.00 16.26 22.19
N TRP A 115 -13.67 15.97 21.08
CA TRP A 115 -14.82 16.70 20.58
C TRP A 115 -16.02 15.77 20.41
N GLY A 116 -17.22 16.29 20.67
CA GLY A 116 -18.46 15.52 20.56
C GLY A 116 -18.87 14.87 21.88
N GLY A 117 -19.52 13.72 21.79
CA GLY A 117 -20.15 13.01 22.90
C GLY A 117 -21.67 12.97 22.76
N TYR A 118 -22.29 12.29 23.72
CA TYR A 118 -23.75 12.27 23.82
C TYR A 118 -24.26 13.66 24.23
N GLY A 119 -25.16 14.23 23.43
CA GLY A 119 -25.83 15.48 23.77
C GLY A 119 -26.95 15.27 24.78
N GLU A 120 -27.20 16.26 25.64
CA GLU A 120 -28.31 16.24 26.60
C GLU A 120 -29.63 16.83 26.05
N GLY A 121 -29.58 17.49 24.88
CA GLY A 121 -30.71 18.18 24.27
C GLY A 121 -30.74 19.68 24.55
#